data_AF-K0S9K1-F1
#
_entry.id   AF-K0S9K1-F1
#
_cell.length_a   1.000
_cell.length_b   1.000
_cell.length_c   1.000
_cell.angle_alpha   90.00
_cell.angle_beta   90.00
_cell.angle_gamma   90.00
#
_symmetry.space_group_name_H-M   'P 1'
#
loop_
_entity.id
_entity.type
_entity.pdbx_description
1 polymer ?
#
loop_
_entity_poly.entity_id
_entity_poly.type
_entity_poly.pdbx_seq_one_letter_code
_entity_poly.pdbx_strand_id
1 'polypeptide(L)'
;MLVYSCNSFEGGRIYRNLSRVNHSCNPNAVVVQGENEDESLLKAACEIRPGDELSISYIGKYLFASFPIRQQLLSEHKHFTTSSDERNNGNKDMAARIPCPIEHPRGRFLDEDVAYEEDLDVTYAIPSNGMAPENRPLHTPRSNDLIRVVTEGVTSKKKQGQTIVNMASVESKVFDRLEGGKKPSKDLDEAEIDGQFLQLASSICGAQHWTTHFMTLDMVEETLTALNETLMRLGQDPQKDEESMEEIFVNIAEAADGIERAYTFANNLNLKLDPAHWLFDYTLALARVLVGLGDVKSQKYASEWIHRVDKYAARFENEGMQKVVVALRDAWKRDGSDSKRKAETKSDDNKKLKSG
;
A
#
# COMPACT_ATOMS: atom_id res chain seq x y z
N MET A 1 25.51 -4.23 -22.93
CA MET A 1 24.78 -3.41 -21.95
C MET A 1 23.35 -3.90 -21.73
N LEU A 2 22.58 -4.24 -22.78
CA LEU A 2 21.19 -4.75 -22.69
C LEU A 2 20.98 -5.99 -21.80
N VAL A 3 21.90 -6.96 -21.81
CA VAL A 3 21.79 -8.17 -20.96
C VAL A 3 21.75 -7.79 -19.48
N TYR A 4 22.55 -6.80 -19.07
CA TYR A 4 22.58 -6.36 -17.68
C TYR A 4 21.28 -5.63 -17.31
N SER A 5 20.84 -4.65 -18.11
CA SER A 5 19.62 -3.87 -17.81
C SER A 5 18.34 -4.72 -17.78
N CYS A 6 18.25 -5.76 -18.60
CA CYS A 6 17.05 -6.60 -18.66
C CYS A 6 17.02 -7.65 -17.55
N ASN A 7 18.18 -8.16 -17.13
CA ASN A 7 18.29 -9.33 -16.24
C ASN A 7 18.79 -9.02 -14.82
N SER A 8 19.14 -7.76 -14.54
CA SER A 8 19.52 -7.34 -13.20
C SER A 8 18.32 -7.31 -12.26
N PHE A 9 18.54 -7.86 -11.07
CA PHE A 9 17.68 -7.73 -9.90
C PHE A 9 18.19 -6.57 -9.02
N GLU A 10 17.50 -6.34 -7.91
CA GLU A 10 17.88 -5.31 -6.93
C GLU A 10 19.36 -5.44 -6.49
N GLY A 11 20.02 -4.29 -6.34
CA GLY A 11 21.46 -4.22 -6.09
C GLY A 11 22.34 -4.57 -7.30
N GLY A 12 21.77 -4.69 -8.51
CA GLY A 12 22.53 -4.95 -9.73
C GLY A 12 22.96 -6.41 -9.91
N ARG A 13 22.37 -7.34 -9.15
CA ARG A 13 22.73 -8.76 -9.17
C ARG A 13 22.13 -9.47 -10.37
N ILE A 14 22.83 -10.49 -10.89
CA ILE A 14 22.34 -11.32 -11.99
C ILE A 14 22.25 -12.77 -11.55
N TYR A 15 21.06 -13.34 -11.65
CA TYR A 15 20.78 -14.72 -11.27
C TYR A 15 20.40 -15.55 -12.48
N ARG A 16 21.34 -16.35 -12.99
CA ARG A 16 21.18 -17.13 -14.24
C ARG A 16 19.86 -17.91 -14.32
N ASN A 17 19.41 -18.50 -13.22
CA ASN A 17 18.17 -19.28 -13.20
C ASN A 17 16.93 -18.40 -13.05
N LEU A 18 16.96 -17.39 -12.17
CA LEU A 18 15.81 -16.50 -11.95
C LEU A 18 15.54 -15.60 -13.15
N SER A 19 16.57 -15.19 -13.91
CA SER A 19 16.42 -14.42 -15.15
C SER A 19 15.65 -15.14 -16.26
N ARG A 20 15.30 -16.42 -16.07
CA ARG A 20 14.47 -17.20 -17.01
C ARG A 20 12.98 -17.17 -16.68
N VAL A 21 12.61 -16.66 -15.50
CA VAL A 21 11.23 -16.62 -15.03
C VAL A 21 10.55 -15.41 -15.64
N ASN A 22 9.46 -15.61 -16.38
CA ASN A 22 8.76 -14.56 -17.11
C ASN A 22 7.97 -13.63 -16.19
N HIS A 23 7.60 -12.48 -16.75
CA HIS A 23 6.71 -11.54 -16.08
C HIS A 23 5.24 -11.99 -16.12
N SER A 24 4.50 -11.67 -15.06
CA SER A 24 3.03 -11.61 -15.10
C SER A 24 2.53 -10.47 -14.22
N CYS A 25 1.46 -9.79 -14.66
CA CYS A 25 0.70 -8.83 -13.85
C CYS A 25 -0.21 -9.51 -12.79
N ASN A 26 -0.26 -10.85 -12.79
CA ASN A 26 -0.87 -11.66 -11.74
C ASN A 26 0.03 -12.87 -11.44
N PRO A 27 1.21 -12.63 -10.86
CA PRO A 27 2.26 -13.64 -10.73
C PRO A 27 1.87 -14.74 -9.74
N ASN A 28 2.42 -15.94 -9.94
CA ASN A 28 2.23 -17.08 -9.03
C ASN A 28 3.43 -17.35 -8.12
N ALA A 29 4.52 -16.59 -8.27
CA ALA A 29 5.71 -16.69 -7.44
C ALA A 29 6.27 -15.30 -7.08
N VAL A 30 7.07 -15.25 -6.03
CA VAL A 30 7.76 -14.06 -5.51
C VAL A 30 9.24 -14.38 -5.34
N VAL A 31 10.10 -13.44 -5.70
CA VAL A 31 11.53 -13.50 -5.43
C VAL A 31 11.77 -12.85 -4.07
N VAL A 32 12.45 -13.56 -3.18
CA VAL A 32 12.82 -13.05 -1.84
C VAL A 32 14.32 -13.22 -1.61
N GLN A 33 14.88 -12.40 -0.72
CA GLN A 33 16.27 -12.54 -0.31
C GLN A 33 16.48 -13.86 0.43
N GLY A 34 17.58 -14.56 0.14
CA GLY A 34 18.02 -15.75 0.87
C GLY A 34 18.67 -15.41 2.20
N GLU A 35 19.33 -16.40 2.82
CA GLU A 35 20.08 -16.18 4.07
C GLU A 35 21.32 -15.31 3.83
N ASN A 36 21.90 -15.41 2.64
CA ASN A 36 23.03 -14.60 2.21
C ASN A 36 22.56 -13.43 1.33
N GLU A 37 23.26 -12.30 1.38
CA GLU A 37 22.96 -11.12 0.55
C GLU A 37 23.02 -11.39 -0.96
N ASP A 38 23.82 -12.38 -1.37
CA ASP A 38 23.97 -12.79 -2.77
C ASP A 38 23.07 -13.97 -3.15
N GLU A 39 22.15 -14.37 -2.28
CA GLU A 39 21.20 -15.44 -2.52
C GLU A 39 19.79 -14.89 -2.74
N SER A 40 19.08 -15.45 -3.72
CA SER A 40 17.68 -15.13 -3.97
C SER A 40 16.90 -16.41 -4.16
N LEU A 41 15.76 -16.49 -3.48
CA LEU A 41 14.87 -17.64 -3.47
C LEU A 41 13.60 -17.30 -4.25
N LEU A 42 13.14 -18.24 -5.07
CA LEU A 42 11.83 -18.16 -5.72
C LEU A 42 10.84 -18.97 -4.89
N LYS A 43 9.88 -18.28 -4.27
CA LYS A 43 8.84 -18.90 -3.45
C LYS A 43 7.52 -18.81 -4.17
N ALA A 44 6.75 -19.91 -4.20
CA ALA A 44 5.38 -19.86 -4.71
C ALA A 44 4.57 -18.86 -3.89
N ALA A 45 3.64 -18.14 -4.52
CA ALA A 45 2.68 -17.26 -3.88
C ALA A 45 1.32 -17.93 -3.69
N CYS A 46 0.91 -18.73 -4.68
CA CYS A 46 -0.31 -19.53 -4.65
C CYS A 46 0.00 -21.01 -4.90
N GLU A 47 -1.03 -21.85 -5.00
CA GLU A 47 -0.89 -23.20 -5.52
C GLU A 47 -0.43 -23.15 -7.00
N ILE A 48 0.52 -23.99 -7.37
CA ILE A 48 1.07 -24.11 -8.73
C ILE A 48 1.02 -25.58 -9.13
N ARG A 49 0.35 -25.90 -10.23
CA ARG A 49 0.17 -27.28 -10.71
C ARG A 49 1.32 -27.71 -11.61
N PRO A 50 1.60 -29.01 -11.74
CA PRO A 50 2.57 -29.50 -12.71
C PRO A 50 2.21 -29.06 -14.14
N GLY A 51 3.14 -28.39 -14.81
CA GLY A 51 2.95 -27.83 -16.14
C GLY A 51 2.56 -26.36 -16.18
N ASP A 52 2.19 -25.75 -15.04
CA ASP A 52 1.98 -24.30 -14.96
C ASP A 52 3.30 -23.55 -15.16
N GLU A 53 3.26 -22.45 -15.91
CA GLU A 53 4.40 -21.55 -16.05
C GLU A 53 4.64 -20.77 -14.74
N LEU A 54 5.90 -20.71 -14.31
CA LEU A 54 6.30 -19.85 -13.19
C LEU A 54 6.45 -18.41 -13.66
N SER A 55 5.86 -17.47 -12.94
CA SER A 55 5.89 -16.05 -13.26
C SER A 55 6.05 -15.17 -12.02
N ILE A 56 6.75 -14.04 -12.18
CA ILE A 56 7.00 -13.04 -11.15
C ILE A 56 6.61 -11.64 -11.65
N SER A 57 6.47 -10.66 -10.75
CA SER A 57 6.36 -9.26 -11.15
C SER A 57 7.75 -8.68 -11.40
N TYR A 58 7.91 -7.92 -12.50
CA TYR A 58 9.15 -7.18 -12.79
C TYR A 58 9.07 -5.71 -12.36
N ILE A 59 7.90 -5.28 -11.88
CA ILE A 59 7.54 -3.87 -11.68
C ILE A 59 7.23 -3.55 -10.21
N GLY A 60 7.57 -4.45 -9.29
CA GLY A 60 7.46 -4.25 -7.85
C GLY A 60 6.07 -3.77 -7.41
N LYS A 61 6.03 -2.70 -6.61
CA LYS A 61 4.79 -2.08 -6.11
C LYS A 61 3.85 -1.60 -7.23
N TYR A 62 4.37 -1.23 -8.41
CA TYR A 62 3.53 -0.81 -9.54
C TYR A 62 2.69 -1.93 -10.16
N LEU A 63 2.81 -3.17 -9.67
CA LEU A 63 1.82 -4.21 -9.90
C LEU A 63 0.38 -3.75 -9.53
N PHE A 64 0.28 -2.92 -8.49
CA PHE A 64 -0.97 -2.36 -7.97
C PHE A 64 -1.41 -1.06 -8.66
N ALA A 65 -0.60 -0.53 -9.59
CA ALA A 65 -0.92 0.67 -10.37
C ALA A 65 -1.95 0.37 -11.48
N SER A 66 -2.19 1.29 -12.42
CA SER A 66 -3.03 1.06 -13.60
C SER A 66 -2.27 0.40 -14.76
N PHE A 67 -3.01 -0.15 -15.72
CA PHE A 67 -2.48 -0.79 -16.92
C PHE A 67 -1.49 0.10 -17.69
N PRO A 68 -1.79 1.38 -17.99
CA PRO A 68 -0.83 2.25 -18.69
C PRO A 68 0.53 2.31 -17.99
N ILE A 69 0.54 2.47 -16.67
CA ILE A 69 1.77 2.57 -15.89
C ILE A 69 2.55 1.26 -15.91
N ARG A 70 1.85 0.12 -15.75
CA ARG A 70 2.49 -1.20 -15.87
C ARG A 70 3.15 -1.39 -17.23
N GLN A 71 2.43 -1.07 -18.31
CA GLN A 71 2.96 -1.21 -19.67
C GLN A 71 4.11 -0.25 -19.94
N GLN A 72 4.03 0.99 -19.45
CA GLN A 72 5.10 1.97 -19.58
C GLN A 72 6.40 1.41 -18.96
N LEU A 73 6.36 1.01 -17.69
CA LEU A 73 7.51 0.43 -16.98
C LEU A 73 8.08 -0.81 -17.68
N LEU A 74 7.22 -1.71 -18.16
CA LEU A 74 7.67 -2.90 -18.89
C LEU A 74 8.32 -2.53 -20.23
N SER A 75 7.77 -1.56 -20.96
CA SER A 75 8.33 -1.14 -22.25
C SER A 75 9.67 -0.40 -22.08
N GLU A 76 9.78 0.45 -21.06
CA GLU A 76 10.95 1.29 -20.82
C GLU A 76 12.10 0.47 -20.23
N HIS A 77 11.82 -0.38 -19.24
CA HIS A 77 12.87 -1.11 -18.51
C HIS A 77 13.11 -2.52 -19.04
N LYS A 78 12.11 -3.14 -19.67
CA LYS A 78 12.16 -4.56 -20.09
C LYS A 78 11.91 -4.76 -21.58
N HIS A 79 11.59 -3.71 -22.33
CA HIS A 79 11.46 -3.70 -23.80
C HIS A 79 10.42 -4.70 -24.35
N PHE A 80 9.34 -4.94 -23.60
CA PHE A 80 8.19 -5.68 -24.08
C PHE A 80 6.89 -5.07 -23.57
N THR A 81 5.77 -5.47 -24.19
CA THR A 81 4.41 -5.16 -23.71
C THR A 81 3.77 -6.47 -23.29
N THR A 82 2.97 -6.44 -22.22
CA THR A 82 2.27 -7.64 -21.78
C THR A 82 0.82 -7.63 -22.22
N SER A 83 0.35 -8.76 -22.75
CA SER A 83 -1.07 -9.04 -22.91
C SER A 83 -1.72 -9.55 -21.63
N SER A 84 -0.91 -9.92 -20.62
CA SER A 84 -1.30 -10.65 -19.40
C SER A 84 -2.10 -9.82 -18.39
N ASP A 85 -2.70 -8.72 -18.83
CA ASP A 85 -3.59 -7.92 -17.98
C ASP A 85 -5.05 -8.40 -18.08
N GLU A 86 -5.24 -9.61 -18.60
CA GLU A 86 -6.41 -10.45 -18.38
C GLU A 86 -6.48 -10.86 -16.90
N ARG A 87 -6.62 -9.89 -16.01
CA ARG A 87 -7.04 -10.08 -14.62
C ARG A 87 -8.45 -10.68 -14.59
N ASN A 88 -8.71 -11.90 -15.08
CA ASN A 88 -10.00 -12.63 -15.05
C ASN A 88 -11.31 -11.88 -15.39
N ASN A 89 -11.28 -10.61 -15.82
CA ASN A 89 -12.41 -9.68 -15.74
C ASN A 89 -12.63 -8.89 -17.04
N GLY A 90 -12.26 -9.48 -18.19
CA GLY A 90 -12.67 -9.01 -19.51
C GLY A 90 -12.15 -7.62 -19.90
N ASN A 91 -10.82 -7.45 -19.97
CA ASN A 91 -10.15 -6.23 -20.42
C ASN A 91 -10.44 -4.97 -19.56
N LYS A 92 -10.72 -5.15 -18.27
CA LYS A 92 -11.04 -4.09 -17.32
C LYS A 92 -9.92 -3.87 -16.31
N ASP A 93 -9.55 -2.61 -16.08
CA ASP A 93 -8.50 -2.25 -15.12
C ASP A 93 -9.10 -1.83 -13.76
N MET A 94 -9.17 -2.81 -12.85
CA MET A 94 -9.69 -2.62 -11.49
C MET A 94 -8.90 -1.61 -10.65
N ALA A 95 -7.64 -1.35 -10.99
CA ALA A 95 -6.78 -0.43 -10.25
C ALA A 95 -7.01 1.04 -10.66
N ALA A 96 -7.63 1.27 -11.82
CA ALA A 96 -7.93 2.59 -12.35
C ALA A 96 -9.43 2.95 -12.23
N ARG A 97 -10.14 2.35 -11.28
CA ARG A 97 -11.55 2.68 -11.02
C ARG A 97 -11.68 4.12 -10.60
N ILE A 98 -12.66 4.82 -11.17
CA ILE A 98 -12.98 6.20 -10.79
C ILE A 98 -14.46 6.34 -10.45
N PRO A 99 -14.84 7.35 -9.65
CA PRO A 99 -16.22 7.72 -9.42
C PRO A 99 -17.01 7.79 -10.74
N CYS A 100 -18.12 7.05 -10.84
CA CYS A 100 -18.93 7.01 -12.04
C CYS A 100 -19.43 8.42 -12.42
N PRO A 101 -19.08 8.97 -13.61
CA PRO A 101 -19.51 10.31 -14.03
C PRO A 101 -21.02 10.51 -14.19
N ILE A 102 -21.80 9.42 -14.12
CA ILE A 102 -23.27 9.42 -14.29
C ILE A 102 -23.97 9.18 -12.95
N GLU A 103 -23.50 8.19 -12.21
CA GLU A 103 -24.22 7.61 -11.07
C GLU A 103 -23.60 7.98 -9.73
N HIS A 104 -22.37 8.51 -9.72
CA HIS A 104 -21.72 8.90 -8.50
C HIS A 104 -22.30 10.23 -7.99
N PRO A 105 -22.55 10.39 -6.68
CA PRO A 105 -23.06 11.64 -6.11
C PRO A 105 -22.13 12.86 -6.24
N ARG A 106 -20.94 12.71 -6.88
CA ARG A 106 -19.96 13.79 -7.08
C ARG A 106 -20.52 14.81 -8.08
N GLY A 107 -21.07 15.90 -7.55
CA GLY A 107 -21.84 16.91 -8.29
C GLY A 107 -22.68 17.80 -7.38
N ARG A 108 -22.85 17.39 -6.12
CA ARG A 108 -23.23 18.22 -4.98
C ARG A 108 -22.06 18.13 -4.00
N PHE A 109 -21.63 19.27 -3.45
CA PHE A 109 -20.53 19.35 -2.48
C PHE A 109 -20.52 18.12 -1.56
N LEU A 110 -19.44 17.35 -1.60
CA LEU A 110 -19.24 16.25 -0.65
C LEU A 110 -18.58 16.86 0.57
N ASP A 111 -19.18 16.70 1.74
CA ASP A 111 -18.46 16.89 3.01
C ASP A 111 -17.23 15.98 3.04
N GLU A 112 -16.21 16.34 3.81
CA GLU A 112 -14.99 15.52 3.97
C GLU A 112 -15.31 14.09 4.44
N ASP A 113 -16.37 13.92 5.24
CA ASP A 113 -16.90 12.62 5.69
C ASP A 113 -17.45 11.77 4.52
N VAL A 114 -17.84 12.41 3.42
CA VAL A 114 -18.35 11.77 2.20
C VAL A 114 -17.22 11.51 1.19
N ALA A 115 -16.05 12.14 1.35
CA ALA A 115 -14.92 12.00 0.43
C ALA A 115 -14.30 10.59 0.43
N TYR A 116 -14.42 9.88 1.56
CA TYR A 116 -13.90 8.52 1.73
C TYR A 116 -14.94 7.41 1.49
N GLU A 117 -16.21 7.80 1.33
CA GLU A 117 -17.30 6.96 0.79
C GLU A 117 -17.54 5.63 1.53
N GLU A 118 -17.11 5.53 2.80
CA GLU A 118 -17.12 4.28 3.59
C GLU A 118 -18.56 3.81 3.93
N ASP A 119 -19.56 4.71 3.89
CA ASP A 119 -20.96 4.43 4.23
C ASP A 119 -21.97 4.68 3.09
N LEU A 120 -21.51 4.97 1.87
CA LEU A 120 -22.38 5.28 0.74
C LEU A 120 -22.31 4.19 -0.33
N ASP A 121 -23.48 3.81 -0.87
CA ASP A 121 -23.57 2.98 -2.07
C ASP A 121 -23.16 3.80 -3.30
N VAL A 122 -21.85 4.00 -3.44
CA VAL A 122 -21.21 4.74 -4.53
C VAL A 122 -20.85 3.82 -5.67
N THR A 123 -21.18 4.24 -6.89
CA THR A 123 -20.85 3.48 -8.09
C THR A 123 -19.54 3.98 -8.69
N TYR A 124 -18.57 3.06 -8.82
CA TYR A 124 -17.32 3.31 -9.54
C TYR A 124 -17.40 2.77 -10.96
N ALA A 125 -16.92 3.56 -11.92
CA ALA A 125 -16.76 3.13 -13.29
C ALA A 125 -15.36 2.54 -13.51
N ILE A 126 -15.27 1.51 -14.35
CA ILE A 126 -14.04 0.74 -14.57
C ILE A 126 -13.53 1.00 -15.98
N PRO A 127 -12.33 1.58 -16.16
CA PRO A 127 -11.76 1.77 -17.49
C PRO A 127 -11.38 0.44 -18.13
N SER A 128 -11.49 0.39 -19.45
CA SER A 128 -10.88 -0.68 -20.23
C SER A 128 -9.36 -0.48 -20.31
N ASN A 129 -8.62 -1.57 -20.54
CA ASN A 129 -7.18 -1.49 -20.73
C ASN A 129 -6.87 -0.72 -22.03
N GLY A 130 -6.00 0.27 -21.93
CA GLY A 130 -5.53 1.08 -23.05
C GLY A 130 -4.46 2.06 -22.59
N MET A 131 -3.52 2.41 -23.47
CA MET A 131 -2.44 3.35 -23.13
C MET A 131 -2.90 4.82 -23.14
N ALA A 132 -3.69 5.17 -24.15
CA ALA A 132 -4.19 6.53 -24.35
C ALA A 132 -5.62 6.69 -23.80
N PRO A 133 -6.04 7.90 -23.37
CA PRO A 133 -7.39 8.15 -22.85
C PRO A 133 -8.51 7.67 -23.79
N GLU A 134 -8.35 7.84 -25.10
CA GLU A 134 -9.34 7.46 -26.12
C GLU A 134 -9.57 5.94 -26.16
N ASN A 135 -8.56 5.17 -25.73
CA ASN A 135 -8.58 3.72 -25.69
C ASN A 135 -9.03 3.16 -24.33
N ARG A 136 -9.46 4.02 -23.40
CA ARG A 136 -9.86 3.64 -22.03
C ARG A 136 -11.31 4.01 -21.73
N PRO A 137 -12.29 3.49 -22.50
CA PRO A 137 -13.69 3.76 -22.20
C PRO A 137 -14.07 3.21 -20.83
N LEU A 138 -14.93 3.94 -20.10
CA LEU A 138 -15.37 3.56 -18.76
C LEU A 138 -16.64 2.72 -18.85
N HIS A 139 -16.63 1.57 -18.20
CA HIS A 139 -17.78 0.71 -18.00
C HIS A 139 -18.45 1.08 -16.67
N THR A 140 -19.74 1.40 -16.70
CA THR A 140 -20.52 1.68 -15.47
C THR A 140 -21.21 0.38 -15.00
N PRO A 141 -20.95 -0.11 -13.78
CA PRO A 141 -21.51 -1.39 -13.33
C PRO A 141 -23.04 -1.40 -13.21
N ARG A 142 -23.65 -0.28 -12.79
CA ARG A 142 -25.09 -0.20 -12.50
C ARG A 142 -25.91 0.07 -13.76
N SER A 143 -25.55 1.06 -14.59
CA SER A 143 -26.27 1.33 -15.84
C SER A 143 -25.81 0.49 -17.03
N ASN A 144 -24.65 -0.19 -16.93
CA ASN A 144 -24.01 -0.92 -18.03
C ASN A 144 -23.73 -0.05 -19.27
N ASP A 145 -23.59 1.27 -19.05
CA ASP A 145 -23.23 2.23 -20.09
C ASP A 145 -21.72 2.19 -20.35
N LEU A 146 -21.37 2.66 -21.55
CA LEU A 146 -19.99 2.82 -21.97
C LEU A 146 -19.70 4.30 -22.24
N ILE A 147 -18.91 4.90 -21.36
CA ILE A 147 -18.46 6.29 -21.49
C ILE A 147 -17.18 6.31 -22.32
N ARG A 148 -17.14 7.17 -23.34
CA ARG A 148 -15.98 7.33 -24.24
C ARG A 148 -15.51 8.78 -24.23
N VAL A 149 -14.26 9.00 -24.62
CA VAL A 149 -13.78 10.34 -24.95
C VAL A 149 -14.52 10.81 -26.21
N VAL A 150 -15.16 11.98 -26.14
CA VAL A 150 -15.98 12.55 -27.21
C VAL A 150 -15.57 13.99 -27.44
N THR A 151 -15.07 14.31 -28.64
CA THR A 151 -14.63 15.66 -29.02
C THR A 151 -15.80 16.55 -29.50
N GLU A 152 -16.86 15.95 -30.03
CA GLU A 152 -18.01 16.62 -30.65
C GLU A 152 -19.35 16.09 -30.11
N GLY A 153 -20.34 16.98 -29.89
CA GLY A 153 -21.67 16.58 -29.40
C GLY A 153 -22.12 17.30 -28.13
N VAL A 154 -23.12 16.72 -27.46
CA VAL A 154 -23.80 17.31 -26.28
C VAL A 154 -22.80 17.54 -25.14
N THR A 155 -22.91 18.70 -24.49
CA THR A 155 -22.02 19.14 -23.41
C THR A 155 -21.88 18.13 -22.26
N SER A 156 -22.93 17.37 -21.95
CA SER A 156 -22.90 16.31 -20.93
C SER A 156 -21.94 15.16 -21.28
N LYS A 157 -21.99 14.64 -22.52
CA LYS A 157 -21.09 13.57 -22.97
C LYS A 157 -19.64 14.04 -23.05
N LYS A 158 -19.41 15.30 -23.44
CA LYS A 158 -18.07 15.91 -23.42
C LYS A 158 -17.49 15.95 -22.00
N LYS A 159 -18.29 16.37 -21.01
CA LYS A 159 -17.88 16.37 -19.59
C LYS A 159 -17.52 14.97 -19.09
N GLN A 160 -18.33 13.96 -19.42
CA GLN A 160 -18.06 12.57 -19.05
C GLN A 160 -16.75 12.04 -19.68
N GLY A 161 -16.53 12.33 -20.97
CA GLY A 161 -15.29 11.98 -21.66
C GLY A 161 -14.06 12.71 -21.10
N GLN A 162 -14.22 13.97 -20.67
CA GLN A 162 -13.16 14.75 -20.05
C GLN A 162 -12.68 14.12 -18.73
N THR A 163 -13.53 13.41 -18.00
CA THR A 163 -13.12 12.68 -16.79
C THR A 163 -12.03 11.65 -17.09
N ILE A 164 -12.08 10.97 -18.24
CA ILE A 164 -11.06 9.99 -18.65
C ILE A 164 -9.72 10.68 -18.90
N VAL A 165 -9.76 11.84 -19.57
CA VAL A 165 -8.56 12.66 -19.84
C VAL A 165 -7.96 13.18 -18.53
N ASN A 166 -8.80 13.65 -17.61
CA ASN A 166 -8.36 14.14 -16.31
C ASN A 166 -7.73 13.02 -15.48
N MET A 167 -8.36 11.84 -15.42
CA MET A 167 -7.80 10.65 -14.76
C MET A 167 -6.40 10.31 -15.30
N ALA A 168 -6.26 10.20 -16.62
CA ALA A 168 -4.96 9.90 -17.24
C ALA A 168 -3.90 10.98 -16.96
N SER A 169 -4.31 12.26 -16.90
CA SER A 169 -3.40 13.35 -16.52
C SER A 169 -2.95 13.24 -15.06
N VAL A 170 -3.85 12.89 -14.13
CA VAL A 170 -3.52 12.69 -12.72
C VAL A 170 -2.57 11.50 -12.56
N GLU A 171 -2.83 10.38 -13.24
CA GLU A 171 -1.96 9.21 -13.23
C GLU A 171 -0.53 9.54 -13.63
N SER A 172 -0.37 10.26 -14.75
CA SER A 172 0.96 10.69 -15.21
C SER A 172 1.65 11.56 -14.18
N LYS A 173 0.97 12.58 -13.64
CA LYS A 173 1.59 13.52 -12.70
C LYS A 173 1.97 12.85 -11.37
N VAL A 174 1.12 11.96 -10.85
CA VAL A 174 1.40 11.20 -9.62
C VAL A 174 2.56 10.23 -9.86
N PHE A 175 2.56 9.52 -10.99
CA PHE A 175 3.67 8.65 -11.35
C PHE A 175 5.00 9.42 -11.47
N ASP A 176 4.98 10.56 -12.18
CA ASP A 176 6.15 11.43 -12.33
C ASP A 176 6.64 11.98 -10.99
N ARG A 177 5.74 12.26 -10.04
CA ARG A 177 6.12 12.68 -8.67
C ARG A 177 6.82 11.55 -7.92
N LEU A 178 6.26 10.34 -7.95
CA LEU A 178 6.75 9.18 -7.22
C LEU A 178 8.08 8.64 -7.78
N GLU A 179 8.23 8.56 -9.10
CA GLU A 179 9.48 8.11 -9.74
C GLU A 179 10.50 9.24 -9.89
N GLY A 180 10.04 10.47 -10.03
CA GLY A 180 10.88 11.60 -10.43
C GLY A 180 11.93 11.97 -9.39
N GLY A 181 11.74 11.62 -8.12
CA GLY A 181 12.71 11.81 -7.02
C GLY A 181 13.25 13.25 -6.87
N LYS A 182 12.69 14.21 -7.62
CA LYS A 182 13.14 15.60 -7.62
C LYS A 182 12.52 16.25 -6.41
N LYS A 183 13.33 16.32 -5.36
CA LYS A 183 13.10 17.25 -4.26
C LYS A 183 12.76 18.62 -4.86
N PRO A 184 11.61 19.22 -4.55
CA PRO A 184 11.33 20.59 -4.93
C PRO A 184 12.49 21.50 -4.54
N SER A 185 12.56 22.67 -5.18
CA SER A 185 13.42 23.75 -4.72
C SER A 185 13.26 23.94 -3.21
N LYS A 186 14.35 24.27 -2.50
CA LYS A 186 14.44 24.49 -1.03
C LYS A 186 13.34 25.37 -0.39
N ASP A 187 12.49 25.99 -1.19
CA ASP A 187 11.49 26.97 -0.81
C ASP A 187 10.06 26.40 -0.72
N LEU A 188 9.83 25.11 -1.03
CA LEU A 188 8.52 24.47 -0.91
C LEU A 188 8.57 23.28 0.04
N ASP A 189 7.57 23.20 0.93
CA ASP A 189 7.37 22.07 1.83
C ASP A 189 6.94 20.83 1.02
N GLU A 190 7.74 19.77 1.08
CA GLU A 190 7.49 18.51 0.36
C GLU A 190 6.14 17.93 0.77
N ALA A 191 5.82 17.98 2.07
CA ALA A 191 4.55 17.47 2.62
C ALA A 191 3.33 18.24 2.09
N GLU A 192 3.45 19.56 1.90
CA GLU A 192 2.36 20.36 1.32
C GLU A 192 2.10 19.97 -0.13
N ILE A 193 3.16 19.73 -0.91
CA ILE A 193 3.06 19.29 -2.31
C ILE A 193 2.39 17.91 -2.38
N ASP A 194 2.81 16.97 -1.54
CA ASP A 194 2.24 15.62 -1.54
C ASP A 194 0.78 15.62 -1.06
N GLY A 195 0.43 16.49 -0.11
CA GLY A 195 -0.96 16.77 0.25
C GLY A 195 -1.80 17.28 -0.93
N GLN A 196 -1.26 18.20 -1.75
CA GLN A 196 -1.94 18.67 -2.97
C GLN A 196 -2.12 17.56 -4.01
N PHE A 197 -1.13 16.68 -4.18
CA PHE A 197 -1.24 15.51 -5.06
C PHE A 197 -2.25 14.49 -4.57
N LEU A 198 -2.29 14.23 -3.26
CA LEU A 198 -3.31 13.37 -2.66
C LEU A 198 -4.71 13.96 -2.87
N GLN A 199 -4.90 15.27 -2.63
CA GLN A 199 -6.18 15.95 -2.87
C GLN A 199 -6.59 15.88 -4.34
N LEU A 200 -5.65 16.07 -5.26
CA LEU A 200 -5.89 15.94 -6.70
C LEU A 200 -6.32 14.50 -7.06
N ALA A 201 -5.61 13.50 -6.54
CA ALA A 201 -5.90 12.09 -6.77
C ALA A 201 -7.26 11.70 -6.19
N SER A 202 -7.53 12.00 -4.92
CA SER A 202 -8.79 11.64 -4.26
C SER A 202 -9.99 12.36 -4.88
N SER A 203 -9.86 13.62 -5.29
CA SER A 203 -10.97 14.39 -5.88
C SER A 203 -11.34 13.94 -7.29
N ILE A 204 -10.35 13.64 -8.15
CA ILE A 204 -10.57 13.26 -9.55
C ILE A 204 -10.77 11.75 -9.68
N CYS A 205 -9.88 10.96 -9.08
CA CYS A 205 -9.84 9.52 -9.26
C CYS A 205 -10.58 8.74 -8.17
N GLY A 206 -10.82 9.33 -7.00
CA GLY A 206 -11.57 8.69 -5.91
C GLY A 206 -10.80 7.63 -5.14
N ALA A 207 -11.45 7.09 -4.10
CA ALA A 207 -10.82 6.24 -3.09
C ALA A 207 -10.54 4.80 -3.55
N GLN A 208 -11.01 4.38 -4.73
CA GLN A 208 -10.72 3.04 -5.28
C GLN A 208 -9.66 3.06 -6.40
N HIS A 209 -8.94 4.16 -6.54
CA HIS A 209 -7.93 4.35 -7.58
C HIS A 209 -6.52 4.24 -7.02
N TRP A 210 -5.62 3.61 -7.77
CA TRP A 210 -4.25 3.36 -7.31
C TRP A 210 -3.49 4.62 -6.91
N THR A 211 -3.67 5.73 -7.62
CA THR A 211 -2.98 7.01 -7.34
C THR A 211 -3.26 7.49 -5.91
N THR A 212 -4.50 7.38 -5.45
CA THR A 212 -4.89 7.78 -4.09
C THR A 212 -4.17 6.93 -3.06
N HIS A 213 -4.15 5.61 -3.22
CA HIS A 213 -3.45 4.74 -2.27
C HIS A 213 -1.95 4.91 -2.27
N PHE A 214 -1.32 5.12 -3.43
CA PHE A 214 0.12 5.36 -3.48
C PHE A 214 0.49 6.66 -2.77
N MET A 215 -0.24 7.76 -3.00
CA MET A 215 -0.01 9.01 -2.28
C MET A 215 -0.33 8.90 -0.79
N THR A 216 -1.40 8.20 -0.41
CA THR A 216 -1.72 7.96 1.00
C THR A 216 -0.60 7.18 1.69
N LEU A 217 -0.09 6.11 1.08
CA LEU A 217 0.98 5.32 1.68
C LEU A 217 2.31 6.07 1.77
N ASP A 218 2.61 6.93 0.79
CA ASP A 218 3.77 7.82 0.82
C ASP A 218 3.71 8.74 2.05
N MET A 219 2.57 9.40 2.27
CA MET A 219 2.35 10.23 3.46
C MET A 219 2.40 9.41 4.76
N VAL A 220 1.79 8.22 4.77
CA VAL A 220 1.83 7.30 5.92
C VAL A 220 3.28 6.94 6.29
N GLU A 221 4.15 6.74 5.30
CA GLU A 221 5.56 6.42 5.52
C GLU A 221 6.28 7.54 6.29
N GLU A 222 6.07 8.78 5.85
CA GLU A 222 6.63 9.98 6.49
C GLU A 222 6.07 10.14 7.90
N THR A 223 4.75 10.04 8.07
CA THR A 223 4.08 10.14 9.36
C THR A 223 4.59 9.08 10.34
N LEU A 224 4.67 7.81 9.95
CA LEU A 224 5.14 6.74 10.84
C LEU A 224 6.63 6.88 11.18
N THR A 225 7.43 7.38 10.25
CA THR A 225 8.86 7.68 10.50
C THR A 225 8.99 8.80 11.53
N ALA A 226 8.28 9.91 11.35
CA ALA A 226 8.26 11.04 12.27
C ALA A 226 7.74 10.64 13.66
N LEU A 227 6.67 9.85 13.72
CA LEU A 227 6.12 9.33 14.98
C LEU A 227 7.15 8.46 15.71
N ASN A 228 7.83 7.57 15.00
CA ASN A 228 8.86 6.72 15.60
C ASN A 228 10.03 7.55 16.16
N GLU A 229 10.45 8.62 15.49
CA GLU A 229 11.46 9.55 16.03
C GLU A 229 10.98 10.29 17.27
N THR A 230 9.74 10.77 17.27
CA THR A 230 9.12 11.48 18.39
C THR A 230 8.98 10.56 19.61
N LEU A 231 8.51 9.32 19.42
CA LEU A 231 8.40 8.33 20.50
C LEU A 231 9.74 8.04 21.18
N MET A 232 10.85 8.08 20.44
CA MET A 232 12.20 7.90 21.00
C MET A 232 12.68 9.10 21.84
N ARG A 233 12.00 10.25 21.73
CA ARG A 233 12.29 11.49 22.48
C ARG A 233 11.32 11.75 23.63
N LEU A 234 10.17 11.08 23.67
CA LEU A 234 9.18 11.22 24.76
C LEU A 234 9.81 10.93 26.13
N GLY A 235 9.37 11.66 27.16
CA GLY A 235 9.90 11.57 28.52
C GLY A 235 11.10 12.48 28.81
N GLN A 236 11.50 13.33 27.86
CA GLN A 236 12.50 14.38 28.07
C GLN A 236 11.89 15.69 28.59
N ASP A 237 10.64 16.02 28.26
CA ASP A 237 9.94 17.24 28.69
C ASP A 237 8.43 16.98 28.96
N PRO A 238 8.05 16.66 30.21
CA PRO A 238 6.70 16.21 30.54
C PRO A 238 5.56 17.19 30.20
N GLN A 239 5.84 18.50 30.11
CA GLN A 239 4.82 19.50 29.79
C GLN A 239 4.51 19.59 28.29
N LYS A 240 5.50 19.27 27.43
CA LYS A 240 5.29 19.19 25.98
C LYS A 240 4.73 17.83 25.55
N ASP A 241 4.97 16.81 26.36
CA ASP A 241 4.54 15.45 26.07
C ASP A 241 2.99 15.34 26.03
N GLU A 242 2.23 16.06 26.86
CA GLU A 242 0.76 15.91 26.90
C GLU A 242 0.04 16.44 25.65
N GLU A 243 0.37 17.66 25.19
CA GLU A 243 -0.18 18.21 23.93
C GLU A 243 0.30 17.41 22.71
N SER A 244 1.53 16.89 22.73
CA SER A 244 2.08 16.06 21.66
C SER A 244 1.38 14.70 21.54
N MET A 245 0.84 14.16 22.63
CA MET A 245 0.21 12.83 22.63
C MET A 245 -1.13 12.79 21.88
N GLU A 246 -1.93 13.86 21.95
CA GLU A 246 -3.19 13.93 21.19
C GLU A 246 -2.92 13.92 19.68
N GLU A 247 -1.97 14.72 19.22
CA GLU A 247 -1.54 14.77 17.81
C GLU A 247 -0.96 13.42 17.35
N ILE A 248 -0.16 12.76 18.20
CA ILE A 248 0.36 11.42 17.94
C ILE A 248 -0.78 10.42 17.71
N PHE A 249 -1.83 10.45 18.53
CA PHE A 249 -2.95 9.51 18.38
C PHE A 249 -3.76 9.74 17.10
N VAL A 250 -3.99 11.00 16.73
CA VAL A 250 -4.65 11.35 15.46
C VAL A 250 -3.85 10.82 14.29
N ASN A 251 -2.55 11.10 14.25
CA ASN A 251 -1.65 10.65 13.19
C ASN A 251 -1.56 9.11 13.09
N ILE A 252 -1.58 8.41 14.22
CA ILE A 252 -1.64 6.94 14.26
C ILE A 252 -2.95 6.42 13.68
N ALA A 253 -4.09 7.05 14.03
CA ALA A 253 -5.39 6.66 13.54
C ALA A 253 -5.48 6.86 12.02
N GLU A 254 -5.08 8.03 11.52
CA GLU A 254 -5.05 8.32 10.08
C GLU A 254 -4.14 7.36 9.31
N ALA A 255 -2.97 7.03 9.88
CA ALA A 255 -2.06 6.05 9.29
C ALA A 255 -2.69 4.65 9.22
N ALA A 256 -3.34 4.21 10.30
CA ALA A 256 -4.04 2.93 10.36
C ALA A 256 -5.17 2.85 9.32
N ASP A 257 -5.99 3.90 9.22
CA ASP A 257 -7.09 3.97 8.25
C ASP A 257 -6.58 3.99 6.81
N GLY A 258 -5.49 4.73 6.55
CA GLY A 258 -4.81 4.76 5.25
C GLY A 258 -4.34 3.36 4.81
N ILE A 259 -3.72 2.61 5.73
CA ILE A 259 -3.26 1.24 5.48
C ILE A 259 -4.45 0.29 5.28
N GLU A 260 -5.52 0.41 6.08
CA GLU A 260 -6.75 -0.39 5.93
C GLU A 260 -7.38 -0.22 4.55
N ARG A 261 -7.52 1.02 4.09
CA ARG A 261 -8.03 1.32 2.75
C ARG A 261 -7.15 0.73 1.67
N ALA A 262 -5.82 0.78 1.83
CA ALA A 262 -4.89 0.15 0.90
C ALA A 262 -5.04 -1.39 0.87
N TYR A 263 -5.26 -2.05 2.02
CA TYR A 263 -5.56 -3.48 2.08
C TYR A 263 -6.84 -3.82 1.32
N THR A 264 -7.91 -3.04 1.55
CA THR A 264 -9.19 -3.20 0.87
C THR A 264 -9.03 -3.05 -0.65
N PHE A 265 -8.30 -2.03 -1.10
CA PHE A 265 -7.99 -1.83 -2.51
C PHE A 265 -7.20 -2.99 -3.11
N ALA A 266 -6.10 -3.40 -2.47
CA ALA A 266 -5.26 -4.50 -2.91
C ALA A 266 -6.04 -5.83 -3.03
N ASN A 267 -6.89 -6.13 -2.05
CA ASN A 267 -7.78 -7.29 -2.09
C ASN A 267 -8.76 -7.23 -3.27
N ASN A 268 -9.33 -6.06 -3.54
CA ASN A 268 -10.27 -5.86 -4.64
C ASN A 268 -9.64 -6.03 -6.04
N LEU A 269 -8.31 -6.00 -6.16
CA LEU A 269 -7.61 -6.32 -7.41
C LEU A 269 -7.62 -7.82 -7.72
N ASN A 270 -7.95 -8.69 -6.75
CA ASN A 270 -8.00 -10.14 -6.89
C ASN A 270 -6.71 -10.74 -7.47
N LEU A 271 -5.56 -10.25 -7.00
CA LEU A 271 -4.26 -10.82 -7.34
C LEU A 271 -4.05 -12.17 -6.61
N LYS A 272 -3.21 -13.03 -7.19
CA LYS A 272 -2.74 -14.28 -6.55
C LYS A 272 -1.77 -14.02 -5.39
N LEU A 273 -1.28 -12.79 -5.27
CA LEU A 273 -0.42 -12.35 -4.18
C LEU A 273 -1.24 -11.91 -2.98
N ASP A 274 -0.72 -12.19 -1.79
CA ASP A 274 -1.24 -11.63 -0.55
C ASP A 274 -1.03 -10.09 -0.55
N PRO A 275 -2.02 -9.27 -0.16
CA PRO A 275 -1.84 -7.82 -0.03
C PRO A 275 -0.66 -7.40 0.85
N ALA A 276 -0.28 -8.23 1.82
CA ALA A 276 0.91 -8.03 2.64
C ALA A 276 2.18 -7.92 1.79
N HIS A 277 2.22 -8.47 0.57
CA HIS A 277 3.36 -8.29 -0.34
C HIS A 277 3.67 -6.83 -0.64
N TRP A 278 2.68 -5.95 -0.58
CA TRP A 278 2.86 -4.51 -0.72
C TRP A 278 2.84 -3.78 0.62
N LEU A 279 2.02 -4.25 1.57
CA LEU A 279 1.71 -3.52 2.79
C LEU A 279 2.49 -3.97 4.03
N PHE A 280 3.43 -4.90 3.87
CA PHE A 280 4.20 -5.50 4.98
C PHE A 280 4.90 -4.44 5.82
N ASP A 281 5.72 -3.59 5.18
CA ASP A 281 6.56 -2.62 5.89
C ASP A 281 5.74 -1.54 6.60
N TYR A 282 4.68 -1.04 5.95
CA TYR A 282 3.73 -0.09 6.56
C TYR A 282 3.04 -0.70 7.79
N THR A 283 2.59 -1.95 7.69
CA THR A 283 1.96 -2.67 8.81
C THR A 283 2.95 -2.86 9.96
N LEU A 284 4.20 -3.18 9.64
CA LEU A 284 5.25 -3.36 10.64
C LEU A 284 5.63 -2.04 11.32
N ALA A 285 5.75 -0.95 10.56
CA ALA A 285 6.03 0.39 11.07
C ALA A 285 4.92 0.87 12.01
N LEU A 286 3.65 0.72 11.63
CA LEU A 286 2.51 1.04 12.48
C LEU A 286 2.54 0.23 13.78
N ALA A 287 2.79 -1.09 13.70
CA ALA A 287 2.88 -1.94 14.87
C ALA A 287 4.04 -1.53 15.81
N ARG A 288 5.18 -1.07 15.27
CA ARG A 288 6.30 -0.56 16.08
C ARG A 288 5.92 0.71 16.83
N VAL A 289 5.27 1.65 16.16
CA VAL A 289 4.77 2.90 16.76
C VAL A 289 3.79 2.58 17.89
N LEU A 290 2.81 1.70 17.64
CA LEU A 290 1.82 1.27 18.64
C LEU A 290 2.44 0.57 19.84
N VAL A 291 3.46 -0.26 19.64
CA VAL A 291 4.21 -0.88 20.75
C VAL A 291 5.04 0.15 21.52
N GLY A 292 5.61 1.13 20.80
CA GLY A 292 6.42 2.22 21.37
C GLY A 292 5.66 3.13 22.34
N LEU A 293 4.33 3.23 22.21
CA LEU A 293 3.47 3.92 23.17
C LEU A 293 3.53 3.32 24.59
N GLY A 294 3.91 2.04 24.71
CA GLY A 294 4.18 1.38 25.99
C GLY A 294 2.94 0.95 26.78
N ASP A 295 1.72 1.31 26.37
CA ASP A 295 0.49 0.85 27.04
C ASP A 295 -0.05 -0.47 26.47
N VAL A 296 -0.70 -1.26 27.33
CA VAL A 296 -1.19 -2.61 26.98
C VAL A 296 -2.27 -2.57 25.89
N LYS A 297 -3.07 -1.50 25.79
CA LYS A 297 -4.15 -1.41 24.79
C LYS A 297 -3.53 -1.22 23.40
N SER A 298 -2.59 -0.30 23.24
CA SER A 298 -1.89 -0.07 21.98
C SER A 298 -1.06 -1.28 21.55
N GLN A 299 -0.37 -1.95 22.49
CA GLN A 299 0.36 -3.18 22.18
C GLN A 299 -0.55 -4.34 21.73
N LYS A 300 -1.78 -4.44 22.27
CA LYS A 300 -2.77 -5.42 21.77
C LYS A 300 -3.25 -5.06 20.37
N TYR A 301 -3.52 -3.78 20.11
CA TYR A 301 -3.91 -3.31 18.80
C TYR A 301 -2.80 -3.53 17.75
N ALA A 302 -1.53 -3.33 18.12
CA ALA A 302 -0.38 -3.71 17.31
C ALA A 302 -0.38 -5.20 16.95
N SER A 303 -0.73 -6.07 17.91
CA SER A 303 -0.83 -7.52 17.70
C SER A 303 -1.87 -7.88 16.64
N GLU A 304 -3.01 -7.18 16.61
CA GLU A 304 -4.07 -7.37 15.60
C GLU A 304 -3.58 -7.01 14.19
N TRP A 305 -2.83 -5.90 14.06
CA TRP A 305 -2.17 -5.53 12.80
C TRP A 305 -1.15 -6.57 12.34
N ILE A 306 -0.30 -7.04 13.27
CA ILE A 306 0.70 -8.07 12.97
C ILE A 306 0.05 -9.38 12.50
N HIS A 307 -1.13 -9.74 13.01
CA HIS A 307 -1.82 -10.95 12.59
C HIS A 307 -2.12 -10.97 11.08
N ARG A 308 -2.30 -9.79 10.46
CA ARG A 308 -2.56 -9.65 9.02
C ARG A 308 -1.35 -10.05 8.17
N VAL A 309 -0.14 -9.87 8.70
CA VAL A 309 1.11 -10.12 7.99
C VAL A 309 1.88 -11.36 8.49
N ASP A 310 1.44 -12.02 9.57
CA ASP A 310 2.14 -13.15 10.20
C ASP A 310 2.37 -14.31 9.21
N LYS A 311 1.34 -14.66 8.43
CA LYS A 311 1.44 -15.71 7.40
C LYS A 311 2.39 -15.33 6.27
N TYR A 312 2.36 -14.06 5.86
CA TYR A 312 3.25 -13.54 4.84
C TYR A 312 4.70 -13.58 5.34
N ALA A 313 4.96 -13.08 6.54
CA ALA A 313 6.27 -13.09 7.18
C ALA A 313 6.87 -14.50 7.29
N ALA A 314 6.08 -15.45 7.79
CA ALA A 314 6.53 -16.83 7.93
C ALA A 314 6.93 -17.48 6.59
N ARG A 315 6.30 -17.05 5.48
CA ARG A 315 6.54 -17.60 4.15
C ARG A 315 7.67 -16.88 3.42
N PHE A 316 7.68 -15.55 3.42
CA PHE A 316 8.50 -14.75 2.51
C PHE A 316 9.70 -14.11 3.20
N GLU A 317 9.58 -13.73 4.46
CA GLU A 317 10.60 -12.97 5.18
C GLU A 317 11.68 -13.87 5.82
N ASN A 318 12.85 -13.28 6.08
CA ASN A 318 13.97 -13.95 6.73
C ASN A 318 13.73 -14.18 8.24
N GLU A 319 14.55 -15.04 8.87
CA GLU A 319 14.40 -15.37 10.30
C GLU A 319 14.49 -14.15 11.22
N GLY A 320 15.32 -13.16 10.88
CA GLY A 320 15.47 -11.94 11.65
C GLY A 320 14.15 -11.16 11.70
N MET A 321 13.54 -10.99 10.54
CA MET A 321 12.25 -10.32 10.42
C MET A 321 11.12 -11.13 11.09
N GLN A 322 11.11 -12.46 10.94
CA GLN A 322 10.14 -13.31 11.65
C GLN A 322 10.23 -13.15 13.18
N LYS A 323 11.45 -13.01 13.74
CA LYS A 323 11.63 -12.71 15.18
C LYS A 323 11.06 -11.34 15.55
N VAL A 324 11.21 -10.33 14.69
CA VAL A 324 10.59 -9.01 14.90
C VAL A 324 9.07 -9.11 14.91
N VAL A 325 8.47 -9.80 13.94
CA VAL A 325 7.02 -10.04 13.87
C VAL A 325 6.51 -10.71 15.14
N VAL A 326 7.17 -11.79 15.59
CA VAL A 326 6.84 -12.48 16.85
C VAL A 326 6.97 -11.56 18.05
N ALA A 327 8.05 -10.76 18.12
CA ALA A 327 8.28 -9.84 19.23
C ALA A 327 7.20 -8.75 19.33
N LEU A 328 6.75 -8.20 18.20
CA LEU A 328 5.67 -7.20 18.15
C LEU A 328 4.33 -7.83 18.51
N ARG A 329 4.01 -9.01 17.94
CA ARG A 329 2.78 -9.75 18.25
C ARG A 329 2.64 -10.04 19.74
N ASP A 330 3.73 -10.42 20.40
CA ASP A 330 3.74 -10.87 21.79
C ASP A 330 4.16 -9.78 22.80
N ALA A 331 4.30 -8.52 22.37
CA ALA A 331 4.75 -7.40 23.21
C ALA A 331 3.88 -7.24 24.47
N TRP A 332 2.55 -7.25 24.31
CA TRP A 332 1.57 -7.10 25.40
C TRP A 332 1.60 -8.19 26.47
N LYS A 333 2.26 -9.33 26.21
CA LYS A 333 2.39 -10.41 27.18
C LYS A 333 3.52 -10.15 28.18
N ARG A 334 4.48 -9.29 27.84
CA ARG A 334 5.67 -9.03 28.67
C ARG A 334 5.32 -8.28 29.95
N ASP A 335 4.45 -7.26 29.86
CA ASP A 335 4.02 -6.46 31.01
C ASP A 335 3.18 -7.25 32.04
N GLY A 336 2.46 -8.28 31.58
CA GLY A 336 1.75 -9.20 32.47
C GLY A 336 2.67 -10.12 33.30
N SER A 337 3.89 -10.39 32.79
CA SER A 337 4.86 -11.28 33.44
C SER A 337 5.72 -10.56 34.48
N ASP A 338 6.09 -9.30 34.24
CA ASP A 338 6.84 -8.50 35.21
C ASP A 338 5.98 -8.02 36.38
N SER A 339 4.67 -7.83 36.15
CA SER A 339 3.70 -7.60 37.22
C SER A 339 3.58 -8.80 38.16
N LYS A 340 3.61 -10.03 37.62
CA LYS A 340 3.63 -11.27 38.43
C LYS A 340 4.95 -11.46 39.16
N ARG A 341 6.09 -11.21 38.53
CA ARG A 341 7.42 -11.29 39.19
C ARG A 341 7.59 -10.26 40.30
N LYS A 342 7.10 -9.02 40.13
CA LYS A 342 7.11 -7.98 41.18
C LYS A 342 6.11 -8.26 42.32
N ALA A 343 5.00 -8.95 42.04
CA ALA A 343 4.05 -9.37 43.08
C ALA A 343 4.57 -10.56 43.91
N GLU A 344 5.27 -11.51 43.29
CA GLU A 344 5.89 -12.66 43.97
C GLU A 344 7.09 -12.24 44.85
N THR A 345 7.92 -11.30 44.39
CA THR A 345 9.02 -10.75 45.22
C THR A 345 8.52 -9.95 46.42
N LYS A 346 7.44 -9.17 46.29
CA LYS A 346 6.83 -8.47 47.44
C LYS A 346 6.12 -9.42 48.44
N SER A 347 5.65 -10.57 47.98
CA SER A 347 5.04 -11.61 48.83
C SER A 347 6.09 -12.32 49.69
N ASP A 348 7.27 -12.61 49.13
CA ASP A 348 8.34 -13.30 49.86
C ASP A 348 9.10 -12.40 50.85
N ASP A 349 9.26 -11.11 50.56
CA ASP A 349 9.85 -10.17 51.52
C ASP A 349 8.93 -9.91 52.74
N ASN A 350 7.60 -9.93 52.55
CA ASN A 350 6.65 -9.82 53.65
C ASN A 350 6.50 -11.08 54.51
N LYS A 351 6.96 -12.24 54.02
CA LYS A 351 7.03 -13.47 54.83
C LYS A 351 8.29 -13.55 55.69
N LYS A 352 9.42 -12.97 55.25
CA LYS A 352 10.66 -12.94 56.04
C LYS A 352 10.66 -11.94 57.21
N LEU A 353 9.81 -10.92 57.16
CA LEU A 353 9.68 -9.90 58.23
C LEU A 353 8.73 -10.30 59.38
N LYS A 354 8.06 -11.47 59.32
CA LYS A 354 7.17 -11.97 60.40
C LYS A 354 7.75 -13.15 61.19
N SER A 355 9.03 -13.51 60.97
CA SER A 355 9.70 -14.62 61.65
C SER A 355 11.04 -14.25 62.27
N GLY A 356 11.24 -12.98 62.63
CA GLY A 356 12.43 -12.49 63.35
C GLY A 356 12.08 -12.02 64.75
#